data_AF-A0A225DRV1-F1
#
_entry.id   AF-A0A225DRV1-F1
#
_cell.length_a   1.000
_cell.length_b   1.000
_cell.length_c   1.000
_cell.angle_alpha   90.00
_cell.angle_beta   90.00
_cell.angle_gamma   90.00
#
_symmetry.space_group_name_H-M   'P 1'
#
loop_
_entity.id
_entity.type
_entity.pdbx_description
1 polymer ?
#
loop_
_entity_poly.entity_id
_entity_poly.type
_entity_poly.pdbx_seq_one_letter_code
_entity_poly.pdbx_strand_id
1 'polypeptide(L)'
;MGTVFKKQSTRAVPAEAEIVQKGGKRFARWRMRGKIRTAPLTTGVEGGDRIVTESSTYYAKYRDASGEVLVKPTGCRDRQAAEQLLKKWEREVEQIKSGTLDRKALDVARLAIAPVEEHLAAYERSLIAAEVSDTYRANVLRAVRRVAADCEFATAADFDSTQLENWLVDRVEDGMGARSRNYYRQSVITFANWCIQTSRLAVHDFDRLPKADEKADPRRQRRALTEDEVTRVLAVAVTRPLSDARTVRRGKRKGEASADLRPATVARLEAVGRERALIYKTLLLTGLRRNELRTLTVGQLDLTPKAAFLQLNAGDEKNGEGNVVAIRDDLAADLSHWLANKLDVYQSKENRKPIPTRLPPETPVFTVPTGLRLILDRDLRAAGIPKRDDRGRTIDVHAMRTTFGTLLSRAGVAPRTAQAAMRHSDLKLTMGVYTDPRLLDVRGAVEKLPTLPLPSDRTSPPSGSPLPSEPLGGNPSSVAPAVAPTPFIRGQFGSFCGSQREVLEPEELEKEIAVTSCGDNKNPPVTLGVTRGQRFGPAGFEPTTSCTPSQRLQAQKSQRLTVSRLMNSRLYIDYTDFSRKRGQFPGIPQRNLTVS
;
A
#
# COMPACT_ATOMS: atom_id res chain seq x y z
N MET A 1 3.64 10.69 55.18
CA MET A 1 4.91 11.44 55.21
C MET A 1 5.99 10.59 54.59
N GLY A 2 6.43 10.95 53.39
CA GLY A 2 7.54 10.32 52.72
C GLY A 2 8.87 10.70 53.33
N THR A 3 9.91 9.94 53.01
CA THR A 3 11.27 10.19 53.48
C THR A 3 12.27 10.13 52.34
N VAL A 4 13.28 11.00 52.41
CA VAL A 4 14.41 11.02 51.48
C VAL A 4 15.61 10.36 52.15
N PHE A 5 16.24 9.41 51.48
CA PHE A 5 17.38 8.65 52.01
C PHE A 5 18.36 8.27 50.90
N LYS A 6 19.61 7.94 51.26
CA LYS A 6 20.54 7.33 50.32
C LYS A 6 20.40 5.82 50.40
N LYS A 7 20.25 5.16 49.25
CA LYS A 7 20.11 3.70 49.20
C LYS A 7 21.48 3.09 49.52
N GLN A 8 21.54 2.33 50.59
CA GLN A 8 22.74 1.59 50.98
C GLN A 8 22.75 0.24 50.26
N SER A 9 23.90 -0.14 49.71
CA SER A 9 24.12 -1.43 49.05
C SER A 9 25.40 -2.08 49.58
N THR A 10 25.38 -3.39 49.76
CA THR A 10 26.54 -4.13 50.27
C THR A 10 27.33 -4.76 49.12
N ARG A 11 28.64 -4.51 49.07
CA ARG A 11 29.57 -5.10 48.08
C ARG A 11 30.65 -5.91 48.80
N ALA A 12 31.27 -6.85 48.09
CA ALA A 12 32.42 -7.57 48.62
C ALA A 12 33.57 -6.61 48.93
N VAL A 13 34.35 -6.90 49.97
CA VAL A 13 35.53 -6.12 50.31
C VAL A 13 36.56 -6.25 49.18
N PRO A 14 37.09 -5.15 48.63
CA PRO A 14 38.15 -5.21 47.62
C PRO A 14 39.40 -5.92 48.18
N ALA A 15 40.08 -6.72 47.37
CA ALA A 15 41.23 -7.52 47.82
C ALA A 15 42.40 -6.67 48.39
N GLU A 16 42.53 -5.42 47.95
CA GLU A 16 43.57 -4.47 48.38
C GLU A 16 43.11 -3.53 49.51
N ALA A 17 42.03 -3.87 50.22
CA ALA A 17 41.48 -3.02 51.27
C ALA A 17 42.09 -3.31 52.65
N GLU A 18 42.62 -2.28 53.30
CA GLU A 18 43.06 -2.33 54.70
C GLU A 18 41.85 -2.16 55.63
N ILE A 19 41.70 -3.04 56.62
CA ILE A 19 40.64 -2.94 57.63
C ILE A 19 41.12 -2.04 58.78
N VAL A 20 40.45 -0.92 58.99
CA VAL A 20 40.80 0.08 60.02
C VAL A 20 39.65 0.19 61.03
N GLN A 21 39.97 0.16 62.32
CA GLN A 21 39.01 0.32 63.41
C GLN A 21 39.07 1.75 63.96
N LYS A 22 37.95 2.47 63.95
CA LYS A 22 37.87 3.84 64.49
C LYS A 22 36.58 4.00 65.28
N GLY A 23 36.70 4.33 66.57
CA GLY A 23 35.55 4.58 67.46
C GLY A 23 34.58 3.38 67.57
N GLY A 24 35.11 2.16 67.71
CA GLY A 24 34.30 0.93 67.88
C GLY A 24 33.64 0.39 66.60
N LYS A 25 33.81 1.04 65.44
CA LYS A 25 33.28 0.58 64.14
C LYS A 25 34.42 0.17 63.19
N ARG A 26 34.24 -0.92 62.44
CA ARG A 26 35.20 -1.46 61.45
C ARG A 26 34.95 -0.80 60.08
N PHE A 27 36.01 -0.31 59.44
CA PHE A 27 35.97 0.29 58.11
C PHE A 27 36.97 -0.40 57.19
N ALA A 28 36.68 -0.49 55.90
CA ALA A 28 37.64 -0.87 54.87
C ALA A 28 38.16 0.40 54.18
N ARG A 29 39.48 0.54 54.08
CA ARG A 29 40.19 1.63 53.41
C ARG A 29 40.93 1.07 52.21
N TRP A 30 40.60 1.54 51.01
CA TRP A 30 41.27 1.09 49.77
C TRP A 30 41.51 2.26 48.82
N ARG A 31 42.45 2.08 47.89
CA ARG A 31 42.74 3.09 46.86
C ARG A 31 41.94 2.77 45.60
N MET A 32 41.23 3.75 45.06
CA MET A 32 40.47 3.61 43.81
C MET A 32 40.66 4.85 42.95
N ARG A 33 41.19 4.68 41.72
CA ARG A 33 41.50 5.78 40.78
C ARG A 33 42.26 6.95 41.44
N GLY A 34 43.33 6.63 42.18
CA GLY A 34 44.20 7.62 42.83
C GLY A 34 43.66 8.27 44.10
N LYS A 35 42.42 7.98 44.54
CA LYS A 35 41.82 8.52 45.77
C LYS A 35 41.62 7.42 46.81
N ILE A 36 41.90 7.74 48.07
CA ILE A 36 41.62 6.85 49.21
C ILE A 36 40.10 6.88 49.47
N ARG A 37 39.47 5.71 49.48
CA ARG A 37 38.06 5.53 49.83
C ARG A 37 37.98 4.75 51.14
N THR A 38 37.06 5.18 52.01
CA THR A 38 36.78 4.51 53.27
C THR A 38 35.29 4.19 53.31
N ALA A 39 34.92 2.95 53.59
CA ALA A 39 33.53 2.53 53.74
C ALA A 39 33.36 1.64 54.98
N PRO A 40 32.24 1.74 55.71
CA PRO A 40 32.00 0.90 56.87
C PRO A 40 31.79 -0.57 56.46
N LEU A 41 32.28 -1.48 57.29
CA LEU A 41 32.11 -2.92 57.14
C LEU A 41 30.82 -3.39 57.82
N THR A 42 30.16 -4.37 57.21
CA THR A 42 28.97 -5.05 57.74
C THR A 42 29.10 -6.53 57.45
N THR A 43 28.66 -7.37 58.38
CA THR A 43 28.66 -8.83 58.24
C THR A 43 27.54 -9.26 57.30
N GLY A 44 27.88 -9.99 56.23
CA GLY A 44 26.89 -10.58 55.33
C GLY A 44 26.14 -11.76 55.96
N VAL A 45 25.07 -12.22 55.30
CA VAL A 45 24.23 -13.35 55.75
C VAL A 45 25.03 -14.67 55.88
N GLU A 46 26.13 -14.80 55.14
CA GLU A 46 27.06 -15.94 55.16
C GLU A 46 28.31 -15.70 56.04
N GLY A 47 28.29 -14.70 56.93
CA GLY A 47 29.39 -14.43 57.87
C GLY A 47 30.61 -13.68 57.28
N GLY A 48 30.64 -13.43 55.97
CA GLY A 48 31.71 -12.68 55.31
C GLY A 48 31.62 -11.16 55.48
N ASP A 49 32.75 -10.50 55.67
CA ASP A 49 32.85 -9.02 55.71
C ASP A 49 32.45 -8.41 54.35
N ARG A 50 31.55 -7.41 54.36
CA ARG A 50 31.11 -6.65 53.18
C ARG A 50 31.21 -5.15 53.45
N ILE A 51 31.52 -4.36 52.42
CA ILE A 51 31.48 -2.89 52.50
C ILE A 51 30.08 -2.37 52.23
N VAL A 52 29.63 -1.37 53.00
CA VAL A 52 28.39 -0.64 52.74
C VAL A 52 28.71 0.58 51.90
N THR A 53 28.16 0.64 50.69
CA THR A 53 28.28 1.80 49.79
C THR A 53 26.93 2.51 49.68
N GLU A 54 26.92 3.82 49.89
CA GLU A 54 25.74 4.66 49.70
C GLU A 54 25.62 5.10 48.24
N SER A 55 24.38 5.26 47.76
CA SER A 55 24.11 5.86 46.47
C SER A 55 24.59 7.32 46.41
N SER A 56 25.13 7.72 45.26
CA SER A 56 25.56 9.10 45.03
C SER A 56 24.39 10.10 44.95
N THR A 57 23.19 9.62 44.63
CA THR A 57 21.94 10.38 44.57
C THR A 57 20.97 9.92 45.65
N TYR A 58 20.08 10.82 46.05
CA TYR A 58 19.02 10.52 47.01
C TYR A 58 17.86 9.76 46.35
N TYR A 59 17.22 8.90 47.12
CA TYR A 59 15.97 8.23 46.80
C TYR A 59 14.87 8.80 47.69
N ALA A 60 13.64 8.86 47.18
CA ALA A 60 12.49 9.21 47.98
C ALA A 60 11.56 8.00 48.12
N LYS A 61 11.09 7.75 49.34
CA LYS A 61 10.08 6.74 49.68
C LYS A 61 8.79 7.47 50.05
N TYR A 62 7.71 7.24 49.30
CA TYR A 62 6.41 7.86 49.56
C TYR A 62 5.28 6.89 49.21
N ARG A 63 4.05 7.20 49.63
CA ARG A 63 2.87 6.39 49.30
C ARG A 63 2.19 6.94 48.06
N ASP A 64 1.80 6.07 47.14
CA ASP A 64 1.06 6.46 45.95
C ASP A 64 -0.44 6.67 46.23
N ALA A 65 -1.21 6.94 45.18
CA ALA A 65 -2.66 7.12 45.26
C ALA A 65 -3.39 5.86 45.76
N SER A 66 -2.88 4.66 45.44
CA SER A 66 -3.39 3.35 45.89
C SER A 66 -2.97 2.97 47.31
N GLY A 67 -2.06 3.73 47.94
CA GLY A 67 -1.53 3.44 49.28
C GLY A 67 -0.27 2.55 49.29
N GLU A 68 0.21 2.14 48.12
CA GLU A 68 1.44 1.37 47.94
C GLU A 68 2.68 2.26 48.18
N VAL A 69 3.72 1.69 48.78
CA VAL A 69 4.95 2.41 49.11
C VAL A 69 5.92 2.33 47.92
N LEU A 70 6.08 3.45 47.21
CA LEU A 70 7.01 3.57 46.09
C LEU A 70 8.36 4.13 46.54
N VAL A 71 9.44 3.57 46.01
CA VAL A 71 10.81 4.06 46.18
C VAL A 71 11.34 4.51 44.82
N LYS A 72 11.47 5.82 44.61
CA LYS A 72 11.88 6.43 43.33
C LYS A 72 13.21 7.18 43.47
N PRO A 73 14.16 7.02 42.54
CA PRO A 73 15.39 7.83 42.54
C PRO A 73 15.06 9.30 42.24
N THR A 74 15.61 10.23 43.02
CA THR A 74 15.40 11.68 42.79
C THR A 74 16.37 12.27 41.77
N GLY A 75 17.50 11.61 41.52
CA GLY A 75 18.57 12.13 40.66
C GLY A 75 19.41 13.25 41.30
N CYS A 76 18.93 13.86 42.39
CA CYS A 76 19.61 14.93 43.10
C CYS A 76 20.71 14.39 44.02
N ARG A 77 21.87 15.08 44.03
CA ARG A 77 22.97 14.83 44.99
C ARG A 77 22.83 15.63 46.28
N ASP A 78 22.06 16.72 46.23
CA ASP A 78 21.70 17.54 47.38
C ASP A 78 20.39 17.05 48.01
N ARG A 79 20.34 17.07 49.34
CA ARG A 79 19.20 16.63 50.13
C ARG A 79 18.02 17.59 49.99
N GLN A 80 18.26 18.90 50.00
CA GLN A 80 17.18 19.89 49.93
C GLN A 80 16.46 19.83 48.58
N ALA A 81 17.20 19.75 47.48
CA ALA A 81 16.61 19.52 46.14
C ALA A 81 15.79 18.22 46.05
N ALA A 82 16.26 17.14 46.68
CA ALA A 82 15.56 15.86 46.73
C ALA A 82 14.25 15.94 47.56
N GLU A 83 14.25 16.68 48.67
CA GLU A 83 13.06 16.94 49.49
C GLU A 83 12.02 17.81 48.74
N GLN A 84 12.45 18.78 47.92
CA GLN A 84 11.55 19.55 47.05
C GLN A 84 10.87 18.67 46.00
N LEU A 85 11.61 17.75 45.36
CA LEU A 85 11.03 16.77 44.43
C LEU A 85 10.04 15.83 45.11
N LEU A 86 10.35 15.37 46.33
CA LEU A 86 9.42 14.57 47.14
C LEU A 86 8.12 15.34 47.40
N LYS A 87 8.20 16.60 47.83
CA LYS A 87 7.00 17.45 48.02
C LYS A 87 6.17 17.60 46.76
N LYS A 88 6.82 17.71 45.58
CA LYS A 88 6.12 17.77 44.29
C LYS A 88 5.36 16.46 44.01
N TRP A 89 5.97 15.30 44.26
CA TRP A 89 5.32 14.00 44.07
C TRP A 89 4.20 13.75 45.08
N GLU A 90 4.36 14.14 46.35
CA GLU A 90 3.31 14.02 47.36
C GLU A 90 2.09 14.89 47.01
N ARG A 91 2.29 16.13 46.55
CA ARG A 91 1.21 17.00 46.04
C ARG A 91 0.47 16.40 44.85
N GLU A 92 1.20 15.80 43.90
CA GLU A 92 0.59 15.10 42.75
C GLU A 92 -0.29 13.94 43.22
N VAL A 93 0.17 13.16 44.21
CA VAL A 93 -0.62 12.07 44.82
C VAL A 93 -1.87 12.61 45.53
N GLU A 94 -1.77 13.71 46.27
CA GLU A 94 -2.91 14.35 46.93
C GLU A 94 -3.94 14.88 45.92
N GLN A 95 -3.49 15.47 44.80
CA GLN A 95 -4.35 15.90 43.70
C GLN A 95 -5.06 14.72 43.03
N ILE A 96 -4.39 13.57 42.89
CA ILE A 96 -5.02 12.34 42.38
C ILE A 96 -6.05 11.81 43.39
N LYS A 97 -5.71 11.76 44.69
CA LYS A 97 -6.62 11.26 45.74
C LYS A 97 -7.86 12.13 45.93
N SER A 98 -7.72 13.44 45.79
CA SER A 98 -8.83 14.39 45.86
C SER A 98 -9.70 14.41 44.60
N GLY A 99 -9.33 13.67 43.54
CA GLY A 99 -10.04 13.66 42.27
C GLY A 99 -9.80 14.92 41.42
N THR A 100 -8.95 15.83 41.87
CA THR A 100 -8.57 17.05 41.14
C THR A 100 -7.76 16.73 39.88
N LEU A 101 -7.02 15.62 39.89
CA LEU A 101 -6.18 15.18 38.79
C LEU A 101 -6.42 13.71 38.45
N ASP A 102 -6.75 13.42 37.20
CA ASP A 102 -6.89 12.03 36.74
C ASP A 102 -5.50 11.43 36.43
N ARG A 103 -5.16 10.34 37.13
CA ARG A 103 -3.91 9.58 36.92
C ARG A 103 -3.76 9.14 35.47
N LYS A 104 -4.85 8.68 34.83
CA LYS A 104 -4.79 8.20 33.45
C LYS A 104 -4.47 9.34 32.48
N ALA A 105 -5.15 10.47 32.61
CA ALA A 105 -4.88 11.66 31.80
C ALA A 105 -3.42 12.13 31.92
N LEU A 106 -2.84 12.08 33.12
CA LEU A 106 -1.44 12.44 33.35
C LEU A 106 -0.44 11.47 32.70
N ASP A 107 -0.71 10.16 32.79
CA ASP A 107 0.15 9.15 32.15
C ASP A 107 0.09 9.27 30.62
N VAL A 108 -1.09 9.54 30.06
CA VAL A 108 -1.26 9.86 28.64
C VAL A 108 -0.46 11.11 28.25
N ALA A 109 -0.58 12.19 29.01
CA ALA A 109 0.15 13.44 28.74
C ALA A 109 1.68 13.24 28.80
N ARG A 110 2.17 12.40 29.72
CA ARG A 110 3.60 12.04 29.81
C ARG A 110 4.07 11.26 28.59
N LEU A 111 3.25 10.32 28.11
CA LEU A 111 3.57 9.55 26.90
C LEU A 111 3.49 10.41 25.63
N ALA A 112 2.59 11.38 25.57
CA ALA A 112 2.38 12.22 24.39
C ALA A 112 3.58 13.11 24.06
N ILE A 113 4.40 13.47 25.05
CA ILE A 113 5.61 14.30 24.90
C ILE A 113 6.80 13.47 24.37
N ALA A 114 6.68 12.15 24.28
CA ALA A 114 7.72 11.33 23.67
C ALA A 114 7.87 11.65 22.17
N PRO A 115 9.08 11.47 21.60
CA PRO A 115 9.31 11.73 20.18
C PRO A 115 8.39 10.91 19.27
N VAL A 116 7.91 11.51 18.17
CA VAL A 116 7.04 10.83 17.19
C VAL A 116 7.64 9.53 16.69
N GLU A 117 8.96 9.46 16.49
CA GLU A 117 9.61 8.24 16.01
C GLU A 117 9.52 7.08 17.00
N GLU A 118 9.49 7.33 18.32
CA GLU A 118 9.25 6.26 19.31
C GLU A 118 7.83 5.68 19.18
N HIS A 119 6.85 6.56 18.92
CA HIS A 119 5.47 6.14 18.66
C HIS A 119 5.34 5.39 17.34
N LEU A 120 6.02 5.83 16.28
CA LEU A 120 6.03 5.15 14.99
C LEU A 120 6.69 3.78 15.07
N ALA A 121 7.77 3.62 15.83
CA ALA A 121 8.41 2.32 16.06
C ALA A 121 7.50 1.36 16.87
N ALA A 122 6.74 1.90 17.83
CA ALA A 122 5.73 1.12 18.54
C ALA A 122 4.53 0.77 17.63
N TYR A 123 4.12 1.70 16.75
CA TYR A 123 3.05 1.48 15.78
C TYR A 123 3.45 0.41 14.76
N GLU A 124 4.69 0.46 14.25
CA GLU A 124 5.24 -0.55 13.35
C GLU A 124 5.17 -1.95 13.97
N ARG A 125 5.57 -2.10 15.23
CA ARG A 125 5.45 -3.38 15.96
C ARG A 125 4.00 -3.84 16.09
N SER A 126 3.06 -2.92 16.29
CA SER A 126 1.64 -3.27 16.33
C SER A 126 1.11 -3.73 14.97
N LEU A 127 1.57 -3.13 13.87
CA LEU A 127 1.21 -3.54 12.51
C LEU A 127 1.81 -4.89 12.13
N ILE A 128 3.03 -5.20 12.60
CA ILE A 128 3.64 -6.52 12.47
C ILE A 128 2.85 -7.56 13.25
N ALA A 129 2.48 -7.26 14.51
CA ALA A 129 1.68 -8.16 15.34
C ALA A 129 0.26 -8.40 14.76
N ALA A 130 -0.28 -7.43 14.04
CA ALA A 130 -1.55 -7.55 13.30
C ALA A 130 -1.40 -8.20 11.91
N GLU A 131 -0.20 -8.72 11.57
CA GLU A 131 0.11 -9.40 10.30
C GLU A 131 -0.22 -8.57 9.05
N VAL A 132 -0.09 -7.24 9.16
CA VAL A 132 -0.35 -6.32 8.05
C VAL A 132 0.79 -6.38 7.04
N SER A 133 0.45 -6.39 5.74
CA SER A 133 1.44 -6.48 4.65
C SER A 133 2.58 -5.46 4.77
N ASP A 134 3.81 -5.90 4.46
CA ASP A 134 5.01 -5.06 4.49
C ASP A 134 4.88 -3.79 3.66
N THR A 135 4.24 -3.90 2.50
CA THR A 135 4.02 -2.76 1.60
C THR A 135 3.08 -1.73 2.22
N TYR A 136 1.98 -2.16 2.83
CA TYR A 136 1.07 -1.25 3.52
C TYR A 136 1.77 -0.57 4.69
N ARG A 137 2.45 -1.35 5.54
CA ARG A 137 3.18 -0.87 6.71
C ARG A 137 4.20 0.20 6.33
N ALA A 138 5.07 -0.08 5.38
CA ALA A 138 6.09 0.86 4.91
C ALA A 138 5.47 2.15 4.33
N ASN A 139 4.38 2.02 3.58
CA ASN A 139 3.70 3.16 2.98
C ASN A 139 3.07 4.08 4.04
N VAL A 140 2.31 3.52 4.99
CA VAL A 140 1.66 4.30 6.05
C VAL A 140 2.69 4.99 6.95
N LEU A 141 3.74 4.28 7.37
CA LEU A 141 4.80 4.88 8.18
C LEU A 141 5.51 6.01 7.43
N ARG A 142 5.81 5.82 6.15
CA ARG A 142 6.39 6.90 5.31
C ARG A 142 5.44 8.09 5.18
N ALA A 143 4.12 7.84 5.07
CA ALA A 143 3.13 8.91 4.96
C ALA A 143 3.07 9.75 6.24
N VAL A 144 3.01 9.10 7.41
CA VAL A 144 2.99 9.79 8.70
C VAL A 144 4.31 10.50 8.96
N ARG A 145 5.47 9.89 8.67
CA ARG A 145 6.78 10.57 8.80
C ARG A 145 6.88 11.81 7.93
N ARG A 146 6.37 11.75 6.69
CA ARG A 146 6.38 12.92 5.80
C ARG A 146 5.55 14.05 6.39
N VAL A 147 4.32 13.76 6.82
CA VAL A 147 3.46 14.78 7.42
C VAL A 147 4.09 15.35 8.69
N ALA A 148 4.61 14.48 9.57
CA ALA A 148 5.26 14.92 10.81
C ALA A 148 6.50 15.80 10.55
N ALA A 149 7.31 15.47 9.53
CA ALA A 149 8.46 16.29 9.16
C ALA A 149 8.04 17.64 8.55
N ASP A 150 7.09 17.63 7.63
CA ASP A 150 6.65 18.84 6.93
C ASP A 150 5.83 19.78 7.83
N CYS A 151 5.15 19.25 8.86
CA CYS A 151 4.38 20.02 9.84
C CYS A 151 5.14 20.24 11.17
N GLU A 152 6.43 19.87 11.23
CA GLU A 152 7.28 20.02 12.42
C GLU A 152 6.73 19.35 13.71
N PHE A 153 5.97 18.26 13.58
CA PHE A 153 5.48 17.48 14.71
C PHE A 153 6.62 16.67 15.33
N ALA A 154 7.19 17.17 16.43
CA ALA A 154 8.29 16.52 17.14
C ALA A 154 7.80 15.42 18.11
N THR A 155 6.63 15.62 18.70
CA THR A 155 5.98 14.73 19.67
C THR A 155 4.57 14.36 19.22
N ALA A 156 3.97 13.34 19.85
CA ALA A 156 2.57 13.03 19.55
C ALA A 156 1.61 14.15 19.99
N ALA A 157 1.97 14.91 21.03
CA ALA A 157 1.18 16.07 21.49
C ALA A 157 1.12 17.21 20.46
N ASP A 158 2.08 17.30 19.54
CA ASP A 158 2.15 18.38 18.53
C ASP A 158 1.18 18.17 17.36
N PHE A 159 0.55 16.99 17.27
CA PHE A 159 -0.39 16.64 16.20
C PHE A 159 -1.63 17.56 16.26
N ASP A 160 -1.69 18.50 15.33
CA ASP A 160 -2.72 19.53 15.25
C ASP A 160 -3.48 19.48 13.91
N SER A 161 -4.81 19.58 13.95
CA SER A 161 -5.66 19.53 12.76
C SER A 161 -5.47 20.73 11.84
N THR A 162 -5.26 21.91 12.41
CA THR A 162 -5.08 23.16 11.64
C THR A 162 -3.80 23.10 10.83
N GLN A 163 -2.69 22.64 11.43
CA GLN A 163 -1.43 22.44 10.73
C GLN A 163 -1.55 21.38 9.63
N LEU A 164 -2.24 20.27 9.89
CA LEU A 164 -2.50 19.27 8.85
C LEU A 164 -3.39 19.80 7.72
N GLU A 165 -4.40 20.61 8.03
CA GLU A 165 -5.27 21.24 7.05
C GLU A 165 -4.50 22.21 6.15
N ASN A 166 -3.70 23.10 6.75
CA ASN A 166 -2.82 24.02 6.02
C ASN A 166 -1.83 23.26 5.15
N TRP A 167 -1.17 22.23 5.70
CA TRP A 167 -0.29 21.37 4.91
C TRP A 167 -1.03 20.72 3.73
N LEU A 168 -2.26 20.25 3.91
CA LEU A 168 -3.06 19.68 2.83
C LEU A 168 -3.41 20.71 1.75
N VAL A 169 -3.62 21.99 2.13
CA VAL A 169 -3.85 23.11 1.22
C VAL A 169 -2.58 23.44 0.44
N ASP A 170 -1.43 23.58 1.10
CA ASP A 170 -0.14 23.82 0.43
C ASP A 170 0.17 22.72 -0.59
N ARG A 171 -0.15 21.47 -0.24
CA ARG A 171 0.01 20.34 -1.17
C ARG A 171 -0.93 20.45 -2.38
N VAL A 172 -2.08 21.14 -2.31
CA VAL A 172 -2.90 21.44 -3.50
C VAL A 172 -2.17 22.37 -4.43
N GLU A 173 -1.55 23.43 -3.89
CA GLU A 173 -0.79 24.41 -4.66
C GLU A 173 0.41 23.75 -5.36
N ASP A 174 1.07 22.79 -4.69
CA ASP A 174 2.10 21.93 -5.27
C ASP A 174 1.56 20.91 -6.30
N GLY A 175 0.25 20.93 -6.58
CA GLY A 175 -0.39 20.07 -7.55
C GLY A 175 -0.65 18.65 -7.05
N MET A 176 -0.79 18.38 -5.75
CA MET A 176 -1.15 17.05 -5.21
C MET A 176 -2.62 16.69 -5.48
N GLY A 177 -2.86 15.47 -5.97
CA GLY A 177 -4.22 15.01 -6.29
C GLY A 177 -5.07 14.67 -5.07
N ALA A 178 -6.40 14.78 -5.22
CA ALA A 178 -7.38 14.49 -4.18
C ALA A 178 -7.18 13.11 -3.53
N ARG A 179 -6.90 12.07 -4.33
CA ARG A 179 -6.60 10.72 -3.81
C ARG A 179 -5.36 10.67 -2.93
N SER A 180 -4.29 11.36 -3.33
CA SER A 180 -3.05 11.40 -2.56
C SER A 180 -3.24 12.18 -1.25
N ARG A 181 -3.95 13.32 -1.29
CA ARG A 181 -4.34 14.08 -0.09
C ARG A 181 -5.14 13.22 0.89
N ASN A 182 -6.17 12.53 0.40
CA ASN A 182 -6.98 11.61 1.20
C ASN A 182 -6.15 10.47 1.79
N TYR A 183 -5.14 9.99 1.08
CA TYR A 183 -4.24 8.94 1.57
C TYR A 183 -3.38 9.45 2.74
N TYR A 184 -2.80 10.64 2.66
CA TYR A 184 -2.05 11.23 3.77
C TYR A 184 -2.96 11.50 4.98
N ARG A 185 -4.11 12.15 4.75
CA ARG A 185 -5.15 12.37 5.78
C ARG A 185 -5.51 11.07 6.49
N GLN A 186 -5.84 10.02 5.74
CA GLN A 186 -6.24 8.73 6.32
C GLN A 186 -5.10 8.04 7.08
N SER A 187 -3.86 8.15 6.60
CA SER A 187 -2.69 7.57 7.27
C SER A 187 -2.47 8.21 8.64
N VAL A 188 -2.58 9.54 8.72
CA VAL A 188 -2.47 10.29 9.99
C VAL A 188 -3.61 9.95 10.94
N ILE A 189 -4.87 9.95 10.46
CA ILE A 189 -6.04 9.57 11.27
C ILE A 189 -5.89 8.16 11.84
N THR A 190 -5.43 7.20 11.03
CA THR A 190 -5.29 5.81 11.47
C THR A 190 -4.20 5.68 12.53
N PHE A 191 -3.10 6.42 12.40
CA PHE A 191 -2.05 6.49 13.40
C PHE A 191 -2.52 7.17 14.69
N ALA A 192 -3.20 8.31 14.59
CA ALA A 192 -3.71 9.05 15.75
C ALA A 192 -4.76 8.25 16.53
N ASN A 193 -5.66 7.54 15.83
CA ASN A 193 -6.60 6.61 16.45
C ASN A 193 -5.89 5.47 17.20
N TRP A 194 -4.81 4.93 16.64
CA TRP A 194 -3.98 3.95 17.34
C TRP A 194 -3.29 4.55 18.58
N CYS A 195 -2.84 5.81 18.51
CA CYS A 195 -2.30 6.52 19.68
C CYS A 195 -3.35 6.65 20.79
N ILE A 196 -4.61 6.94 20.47
CA ILE A 196 -5.70 6.96 21.47
C ILE A 196 -5.93 5.56 22.06
N GLN A 197 -6.06 4.54 21.22
CA GLN A 197 -6.31 3.15 21.66
C GLN A 197 -5.20 2.61 22.58
N THR A 198 -3.97 3.10 22.41
CA THR A 198 -2.82 2.71 23.23
C THR A 198 -2.49 3.71 24.34
N SER A 199 -3.41 4.64 24.65
CA SER A 199 -3.27 5.66 25.71
C SER A 199 -2.02 6.55 25.56
N ARG A 200 -1.66 6.87 24.32
CA ARG A 200 -0.56 7.79 23.95
C ARG A 200 -1.06 9.19 23.59
N LEU A 201 -2.31 9.29 23.15
CA LEU A 201 -3.05 10.53 22.98
C LEU A 201 -4.35 10.45 23.78
N ALA A 202 -4.81 11.59 24.30
CA ALA A 202 -6.11 11.67 24.96
C ALA A 202 -7.25 11.84 23.96
N VAL A 203 -7.06 12.74 22.98
CA VAL A 203 -8.03 13.08 21.94
C VAL A 203 -7.29 13.62 20.72
N HIS A 204 -7.88 13.46 19.54
CA HIS A 204 -7.54 14.21 18.33
C HIS A 204 -8.83 14.61 17.62
N ASP A 205 -8.75 15.57 16.71
CA ASP A 205 -9.88 16.12 15.96
C ASP A 205 -9.76 15.91 14.44
N PHE A 206 -8.74 15.16 13.98
CA PHE A 206 -8.50 14.86 12.57
C PHE A 206 -9.69 14.23 11.81
N ASP A 207 -10.61 13.56 12.48
CA ASP A 207 -11.80 12.99 11.85
C ASP A 207 -12.72 14.07 11.25
N ARG A 208 -12.64 15.30 11.77
CA ARG A 208 -13.40 16.46 11.27
C ARG A 208 -12.86 17.03 9.97
N LEU A 209 -11.60 16.72 9.61
CA LEU A 209 -11.01 17.21 8.37
C LEU A 209 -11.81 16.71 7.17
N PRO A 210 -12.22 17.57 6.23
CA PRO A 210 -13.00 17.12 5.08
C PRO A 210 -12.18 16.18 4.19
N LYS A 211 -12.88 15.24 3.55
CA LYS A 211 -12.28 14.39 2.50
C LYS A 211 -12.32 15.14 1.18
N ALA A 212 -11.20 15.21 0.46
CA ALA A 212 -11.18 15.79 -0.88
C ALA A 212 -12.00 14.92 -1.85
N ASP A 213 -12.81 15.55 -2.71
CA ASP A 213 -13.60 14.83 -3.69
C ASP A 213 -12.73 14.26 -4.82
N GLU A 214 -12.53 12.94 -4.80
CA GLU A 214 -11.79 12.22 -5.84
C GLU A 214 -12.52 12.19 -7.18
N LYS A 215 -13.85 12.38 -7.20
CA LYS A 215 -14.63 12.38 -8.44
C LYS A 215 -14.47 13.69 -9.21
N ALA A 216 -14.30 14.80 -8.50
CA ALA A 216 -14.02 16.12 -9.09
C ALA A 216 -12.57 16.26 -9.62
N ASP A 217 -11.63 15.42 -9.17
CA ASP A 217 -10.22 15.41 -9.61
C ASP A 217 -9.80 14.09 -10.31
N PRO A 218 -10.41 13.72 -11.45
CA PRO A 218 -10.08 12.49 -12.17
C PRO A 218 -8.79 12.66 -12.99
N ARG A 219 -7.63 12.58 -12.35
CA ARG A 219 -6.33 12.81 -13.00
C ARG A 219 -5.91 11.78 -14.05
N ARG A 220 -6.45 10.57 -13.96
CA ARG A 220 -6.07 9.49 -14.86
C ARG A 220 -7.24 8.58 -15.19
N GLN A 221 -7.85 8.88 -16.32
CA GLN A 221 -8.85 8.03 -16.94
C GLN A 221 -8.19 7.09 -17.94
N ARG A 222 -8.67 5.85 -17.98
CA ARG A 222 -8.20 4.84 -18.92
C ARG A 222 -9.19 4.70 -20.07
N ARG A 223 -8.69 4.40 -21.25
CA ARG A 223 -9.50 3.96 -22.39
C ARG A 223 -9.23 2.49 -22.71
N ALA A 224 -10.18 1.83 -23.34
CA ALA A 224 -9.96 0.52 -23.93
C ALA A 224 -9.18 0.65 -25.26
N LEU A 225 -8.45 -0.40 -25.62
CA LEU A 225 -7.93 -0.56 -26.98
C LEU A 225 -9.05 -1.09 -27.89
N THR A 226 -9.07 -0.64 -29.14
CA THR A 226 -9.89 -1.24 -30.21
C THR A 226 -9.30 -2.60 -30.64
N GLU A 227 -10.09 -3.44 -31.32
CA GLU A 227 -9.60 -4.72 -31.86
C GLU A 227 -8.43 -4.55 -32.84
N ASP A 228 -8.48 -3.51 -33.67
CA ASP A 228 -7.38 -3.18 -34.59
C ASP A 228 -6.12 -2.76 -33.82
N GLU A 229 -6.26 -1.93 -32.79
CA GLU A 229 -5.15 -1.52 -31.92
C GLU A 229 -4.55 -2.72 -31.17
N VAL A 230 -5.39 -3.66 -30.70
CA VAL A 230 -4.94 -4.93 -30.10
C VAL A 230 -4.12 -5.72 -31.10
N THR A 231 -4.60 -5.89 -32.33
CA THR A 231 -3.90 -6.64 -33.37
C THR A 231 -2.54 -6.01 -33.70
N ARG A 232 -2.51 -4.68 -33.88
CA ARG A 232 -1.26 -3.94 -34.16
C ARG A 232 -0.25 -4.04 -33.02
N VAL A 233 -0.68 -3.87 -31.76
CA VAL A 233 0.26 -3.91 -30.62
C VAL A 233 0.83 -5.32 -30.40
N LEU A 234 0.04 -6.38 -30.65
CA LEU A 234 0.53 -7.76 -30.58
C LEU A 234 1.55 -8.05 -31.69
N ALA A 235 1.30 -7.61 -32.92
CA ALA A 235 2.25 -7.78 -34.03
C ALA A 235 3.58 -7.04 -33.76
N VAL A 236 3.51 -5.82 -33.22
CA VAL A 236 4.70 -5.06 -32.81
C VAL A 236 5.43 -5.71 -31.64
N ALA A 237 4.72 -6.26 -30.66
CA ALA A 237 5.34 -6.93 -29.52
C ALA A 237 6.24 -8.10 -29.94
N VAL A 238 5.85 -8.85 -30.99
CA VAL A 238 6.63 -9.95 -31.55
C VAL A 238 7.91 -9.46 -32.22
N THR A 239 7.83 -8.43 -33.06
CA THR A 239 8.91 -8.04 -33.98
C THR A 239 9.86 -7.00 -33.39
N ARG A 240 9.34 -6.13 -32.51
CA ARG A 240 10.07 -4.96 -32.05
C ARG A 240 11.40 -5.27 -31.35
N PRO A 241 11.52 -6.26 -30.44
CA PRO A 241 12.80 -6.55 -29.78
C PRO A 241 13.95 -6.78 -30.75
N LEU A 242 13.68 -7.49 -31.86
CA LEU A 242 14.65 -7.74 -32.91
C LEU A 242 14.93 -6.46 -33.72
N SER A 243 13.90 -5.74 -34.14
CA SER A 243 14.06 -4.49 -34.90
C SER A 243 14.83 -3.42 -34.12
N ASP A 244 14.54 -3.24 -32.82
CA ASP A 244 15.20 -2.28 -31.93
C ASP A 244 16.70 -2.60 -31.76
N ALA A 245 17.06 -3.89 -31.81
CA ALA A 245 18.44 -4.35 -31.70
C ALA A 245 19.20 -4.24 -33.03
N ARG A 246 18.51 -4.40 -34.17
CA ARG A 246 19.05 -4.15 -35.51
C ARG A 246 19.22 -2.65 -35.80
N THR A 247 18.46 -1.80 -35.13
CA THR A 247 18.49 -0.35 -35.31
C THR A 247 19.77 0.26 -34.73
N VAL A 248 20.58 0.88 -35.58
CA VAL A 248 21.80 1.58 -35.18
C VAL A 248 21.44 2.86 -34.43
N ARG A 249 21.93 3.01 -33.19
CA ARG A 249 21.57 4.14 -32.31
C ARG A 249 22.54 5.34 -32.35
N ARG A 250 23.73 5.17 -32.92
CA ARG A 250 24.82 6.17 -32.91
C ARG A 250 25.54 6.20 -34.26
N GLY A 251 26.14 7.33 -34.61
CA GLY A 251 26.92 7.50 -35.84
C GLY A 251 26.07 7.91 -37.05
N LYS A 252 26.69 7.87 -38.24
CA LYS A 252 26.09 8.37 -39.50
C LYS A 252 24.86 7.58 -39.96
N ARG A 253 24.81 6.27 -39.66
CA ARG A 253 23.69 5.36 -39.99
C ARG A 253 22.61 5.28 -38.91
N LYS A 254 22.49 6.31 -38.07
CA LYS A 254 21.54 6.31 -36.95
C LYS A 254 20.11 6.18 -37.48
N GLY A 255 19.39 5.17 -36.99
CA GLY A 255 18.02 4.86 -37.40
C GLY A 255 17.92 3.75 -38.45
N GLU A 256 19.02 3.34 -39.09
CA GLU A 256 19.02 2.24 -40.05
C GLU A 256 19.05 0.88 -39.35
N ALA A 257 18.32 -0.10 -39.90
CA ALA A 257 18.25 -1.47 -39.40
C ALA A 257 19.41 -2.34 -39.95
N SER A 258 20.66 -1.87 -39.78
CA SER A 258 21.84 -2.48 -40.41
C SER A 258 22.78 -3.19 -39.45
N ALA A 259 22.44 -3.34 -38.16
CA ALA A 259 23.33 -3.99 -37.21
C ALA A 259 23.32 -5.51 -37.43
N ASP A 260 24.50 -6.07 -37.68
CA ASP A 260 24.70 -7.51 -37.77
C ASP A 260 24.63 -8.15 -36.37
N LEU A 261 23.77 -9.15 -36.22
CA LEU A 261 23.48 -9.80 -34.95
C LEU A 261 23.81 -11.29 -35.07
N ARG A 262 24.51 -11.83 -34.06
CA ARG A 262 24.78 -13.27 -33.98
C ARG A 262 23.45 -14.06 -34.04
N PRO A 263 23.39 -15.22 -34.72
CA PRO A 263 22.17 -16.04 -34.82
C PRO A 263 21.53 -16.35 -33.46
N ALA A 264 22.35 -16.67 -32.45
CA ALA A 264 21.87 -16.91 -31.09
C ALA A 264 21.20 -15.67 -30.45
N THR A 265 21.65 -14.46 -30.78
CA THR A 265 21.04 -13.21 -30.30
C THR A 265 19.71 -12.96 -30.99
N VAL A 266 19.61 -13.23 -32.29
CA VAL A 266 18.36 -13.14 -33.05
C VAL A 266 17.31 -14.08 -32.45
N ALA A 267 17.64 -15.37 -32.31
CA ALA A 267 16.73 -16.35 -31.71
C ALA A 267 16.25 -15.97 -30.30
N ARG A 268 17.15 -15.43 -29.47
CA ARG A 268 16.81 -14.93 -28.12
C ARG A 268 15.83 -13.75 -28.19
N LEU A 269 16.06 -12.78 -29.08
CA LEU A 269 15.21 -11.59 -29.20
C LEU A 269 13.82 -11.94 -29.77
N GLU A 270 13.76 -12.89 -30.70
CA GLU A 270 12.50 -13.43 -31.20
C GLU A 270 11.72 -14.15 -30.10
N ALA A 271 12.38 -14.95 -29.26
CA ALA A 271 11.75 -15.58 -28.10
C ALA A 271 11.20 -14.54 -27.12
N VAL A 272 11.96 -13.47 -26.84
CA VAL A 272 11.51 -12.34 -26.01
C VAL A 272 10.29 -11.63 -26.64
N GLY A 273 10.25 -11.50 -27.96
CA GLY A 273 9.11 -10.92 -28.67
C GLY A 273 7.85 -11.79 -28.57
N ARG A 274 7.99 -13.09 -28.80
CA ARG A 274 6.90 -14.06 -28.63
C ARG A 274 6.36 -14.06 -27.20
N GLU A 275 7.23 -14.12 -26.20
CA GLU A 275 6.84 -14.04 -24.79
C GLU A 275 6.09 -12.74 -24.49
N ARG A 276 6.57 -11.60 -25.01
CA ARG A 276 5.93 -10.30 -24.80
C ARG A 276 4.54 -10.23 -25.41
N ALA A 277 4.36 -10.75 -26.63
CA ALA A 277 3.06 -10.80 -27.28
C ALA A 277 2.07 -11.67 -26.48
N LEU A 278 2.53 -12.82 -25.97
CA LEU A 278 1.72 -13.68 -25.09
C LEU A 278 1.36 -12.99 -23.77
N ILE A 279 2.28 -12.27 -23.14
CA ILE A 279 2.00 -11.45 -21.95
C ILE A 279 0.83 -10.49 -22.22
N TYR A 280 0.83 -9.79 -23.36
CA TYR A 280 -0.26 -8.88 -23.73
C TYR A 280 -1.55 -9.62 -24.04
N LYS A 281 -1.50 -10.70 -24.83
CA LYS A 281 -2.66 -11.53 -25.16
C LYS A 281 -3.33 -12.08 -23.90
N THR A 282 -2.55 -12.61 -22.96
CA THR A 282 -3.06 -13.11 -21.67
C THR A 282 -3.74 -11.99 -20.89
N LEU A 283 -3.13 -10.81 -20.74
CA LEU A 283 -3.75 -9.68 -20.03
C LEU A 283 -5.08 -9.24 -20.66
N LEU A 284 -5.14 -9.22 -21.99
CA LEU A 284 -6.32 -8.81 -22.76
C LEU A 284 -7.47 -9.81 -22.73
N LEU A 285 -7.18 -11.12 -22.59
CA LEU A 285 -8.19 -12.18 -22.66
C LEU A 285 -8.59 -12.78 -21.30
N THR A 286 -7.85 -12.47 -20.23
CA THR A 286 -8.14 -12.94 -18.86
C THR A 286 -8.42 -11.79 -17.89
N GLY A 287 -8.06 -10.57 -18.26
CA GLY A 287 -8.15 -9.41 -17.38
C GLY A 287 -7.24 -9.50 -16.15
N LEU A 288 -6.22 -10.37 -16.11
CA LEU A 288 -5.29 -10.46 -14.97
C LEU A 288 -4.65 -9.08 -14.65
N ARG A 289 -4.38 -8.84 -13.36
CA ARG A 289 -3.55 -7.69 -12.94
C ARG A 289 -2.08 -8.01 -13.24
N ARG A 290 -1.26 -6.98 -13.46
CA ARG A 290 0.19 -7.15 -13.77
C ARG A 290 0.91 -8.04 -12.75
N ASN A 291 0.63 -7.87 -11.46
CA ASN A 291 1.30 -8.67 -10.42
C ASN A 291 0.80 -10.12 -10.39
N GLU A 292 -0.49 -10.36 -10.64
CA GLU A 292 -1.06 -11.72 -10.77
C GLU A 292 -0.41 -12.46 -11.95
N LEU A 293 -0.25 -11.80 -13.09
CA LEU A 293 0.46 -12.38 -14.24
C LEU A 293 1.94 -12.68 -13.92
N ARG A 294 2.59 -11.81 -13.14
CA ARG A 294 4.00 -11.96 -12.77
C ARG A 294 4.24 -13.15 -11.84
N THR A 295 3.30 -13.46 -10.96
CA THR A 295 3.40 -14.57 -9.99
C THR A 295 2.77 -15.86 -10.51
N LEU A 296 2.15 -15.84 -11.70
CA LEU A 296 1.53 -17.01 -12.31
C LEU A 296 2.58 -18.10 -12.60
N THR A 297 2.37 -19.30 -12.06
CA THR A 297 3.24 -20.47 -12.23
C THR A 297 2.61 -21.54 -13.12
N VAL A 298 3.42 -22.47 -13.62
CA VAL A 298 2.96 -23.57 -14.48
C VAL A 298 1.95 -24.47 -13.74
N GLY A 299 2.15 -24.70 -12.44
CA GLY A 299 1.25 -25.52 -11.62
C GLY A 299 -0.15 -24.93 -11.42
N GLN A 300 -0.34 -23.66 -11.77
CA GLN A 300 -1.62 -22.96 -11.68
C GLN A 300 -2.45 -23.04 -12.96
N LEU A 301 -1.93 -23.67 -14.01
CA LEU A 301 -2.60 -23.76 -15.31
C LEU A 301 -3.15 -25.17 -15.54
N ASP A 302 -4.43 -25.25 -15.86
CA ASP A 302 -5.02 -26.40 -16.53
C ASP A 302 -5.35 -25.98 -17.97
N LEU A 303 -4.65 -26.57 -18.93
CA LEU A 303 -4.81 -26.25 -20.36
C LEU A 303 -5.61 -27.33 -21.10
N THR A 304 -6.44 -28.09 -20.37
CA THR A 304 -7.33 -29.09 -20.98
C THR A 304 -8.24 -28.43 -22.03
N PRO A 305 -8.26 -28.91 -23.29
CA PRO A 305 -9.07 -28.31 -24.36
C PRO A 305 -10.54 -28.17 -23.96
N LYS A 306 -11.16 -27.02 -24.25
CA LYS A 306 -12.56 -26.67 -23.91
C LYS A 306 -12.88 -26.52 -22.42
N ALA A 307 -11.90 -26.77 -21.54
CA ALA A 307 -12.05 -26.64 -20.10
C ALA A 307 -10.84 -25.92 -19.48
N ALA A 308 -10.10 -25.14 -20.26
CA ALA A 308 -8.88 -24.51 -19.80
C ALA A 308 -9.17 -23.41 -18.76
N PHE A 309 -8.43 -23.41 -17.67
CA PHE A 309 -8.52 -22.40 -16.62
C PHE A 309 -7.16 -22.14 -15.97
N LEU A 310 -7.06 -21.01 -15.26
CA LEU A 310 -5.99 -20.75 -14.31
C LEU A 310 -6.56 -20.57 -12.92
N GLN A 311 -5.81 -21.02 -11.91
CA GLN A 311 -6.14 -20.86 -10.50
C GLN A 311 -5.12 -19.94 -9.84
N LEU A 312 -5.56 -18.80 -9.31
CA LEU A 312 -4.67 -17.89 -8.60
C LEU A 312 -4.41 -18.36 -7.17
N ASN A 313 -3.22 -18.11 -6.67
CA ASN A 313 -2.95 -18.23 -5.24
C ASN A 313 -3.67 -17.11 -4.49
N ALA A 314 -4.32 -17.46 -3.37
CA ALA A 314 -4.94 -16.49 -2.46
C ALA A 314 -3.99 -15.34 -2.09
N GLY A 315 -2.74 -15.64 -1.73
CA GLY A 315 -1.75 -14.63 -1.32
C GLY A 315 -1.35 -13.63 -2.41
N ASP A 316 -1.53 -13.98 -3.69
CA ASP A 316 -1.20 -13.12 -4.83
C ASP A 316 -2.41 -12.33 -5.34
N GLU A 317 -3.61 -12.70 -4.89
CA GLU A 317 -4.85 -12.04 -5.26
C GLU A 317 -5.20 -10.91 -4.28
N LYS A 318 -5.70 -9.79 -4.81
CA LYS A 318 -6.10 -8.63 -3.99
C LYS A 318 -7.16 -8.98 -2.93
N ASN A 319 -8.02 -9.95 -3.19
CA ASN A 319 -9.12 -10.35 -2.29
C ASN A 319 -8.78 -11.56 -1.43
N GLY A 320 -7.68 -12.27 -1.68
CA GLY A 320 -7.30 -13.44 -0.89
C GLY A 320 -8.12 -14.72 -1.16
N GLU A 321 -8.95 -14.78 -2.21
CA GLU A 321 -9.90 -15.87 -2.42
C GLU A 321 -9.34 -17.03 -3.24
N GLY A 322 -8.33 -16.78 -4.09
CA GLY A 322 -7.75 -17.80 -4.95
C GLY A 322 -8.65 -18.13 -6.14
N ASN A 323 -9.13 -17.09 -6.82
CA ASN A 323 -10.13 -17.22 -7.87
C ASN A 323 -9.65 -18.05 -9.08
N VAL A 324 -10.61 -18.76 -9.67
CA VAL A 324 -10.45 -19.48 -10.94
C VAL A 324 -10.86 -18.58 -12.10
N VAL A 325 -10.02 -18.52 -13.14
CA VAL A 325 -10.28 -17.74 -14.35
C VAL A 325 -10.27 -18.67 -15.56
N ALA A 326 -11.39 -18.71 -16.28
CA ALA A 326 -11.49 -19.46 -17.52
C ALA A 326 -10.54 -18.88 -18.59
N ILE A 327 -9.90 -19.76 -19.35
CA ILE A 327 -9.00 -19.42 -20.46
C ILE A 327 -9.69 -19.78 -21.76
N ARG A 328 -9.67 -18.87 -22.73
CA ARG A 328 -10.18 -19.12 -24.07
C ARG A 328 -9.30 -20.15 -24.79
N ASP A 329 -9.90 -21.06 -25.55
CA ASP A 329 -9.20 -22.20 -26.18
C ASP A 329 -8.00 -21.79 -27.06
N ASP A 330 -8.09 -20.68 -27.81
CA ASP A 330 -6.99 -20.20 -28.63
C ASP A 330 -5.80 -19.70 -27.78
N LEU A 331 -6.08 -19.07 -26.63
CA LEU A 331 -5.04 -18.71 -25.68
C LEU A 331 -4.46 -19.96 -24.99
N ALA A 332 -5.29 -20.96 -24.67
CA ALA A 332 -4.82 -22.21 -24.08
C ALA A 332 -3.86 -22.97 -25.02
N ALA A 333 -4.17 -23.00 -26.32
CA ALA A 333 -3.30 -23.57 -27.35
C ALA A 333 -1.96 -22.82 -27.44
N ASP A 334 -2.00 -21.48 -27.48
CA ASP A 334 -0.80 -20.65 -27.49
C ASP A 334 0.08 -20.85 -26.25
N LEU A 335 -0.53 -20.91 -25.06
CA LEU A 335 0.16 -21.19 -23.81
C LEU A 335 0.77 -22.60 -23.80
N SER A 336 0.06 -23.60 -24.32
CA SER A 336 0.57 -24.97 -24.40
C SER A 336 1.82 -25.04 -25.28
N HIS A 337 1.78 -24.41 -26.46
CA HIS A 337 2.93 -24.34 -27.35
C HIS A 337 4.09 -23.54 -26.73
N TRP A 338 3.80 -22.45 -26.01
CA TRP A 338 4.81 -21.71 -25.27
C TRP A 338 5.51 -22.55 -24.19
N LEU A 339 4.74 -23.30 -23.40
CA LEU A 339 5.29 -24.16 -22.34
C LEU A 339 6.10 -25.33 -22.90
N ALA A 340 5.70 -25.90 -24.05
CA ALA A 340 6.48 -26.92 -24.74
C ALA A 340 7.86 -26.37 -25.17
N ASN A 341 7.89 -25.21 -25.85
CA ASN A 341 9.14 -24.55 -26.21
C ASN A 341 10.01 -24.24 -24.98
N LYS A 342 9.39 -23.85 -23.87
CA LYS A 342 10.09 -23.54 -22.62
C LYS A 342 10.67 -24.80 -21.97
N LEU A 343 9.97 -25.94 -22.06
CA LEU A 343 10.45 -27.25 -21.64
C LEU A 343 11.66 -27.68 -22.47
N ASP A 344 11.63 -27.53 -23.80
CA ASP A 344 12.77 -27.86 -24.68
C ASP A 344 14.02 -27.07 -24.29
N VAL A 345 13.87 -25.76 -24.06
CA VAL A 345 14.96 -24.91 -23.58
C VAL A 345 15.44 -25.33 -22.20
N TYR A 346 14.53 -25.72 -21.30
CA TYR A 346 14.88 -26.19 -19.96
C TYR A 346 15.69 -27.48 -20.02
N GLN A 347 15.25 -28.46 -20.81
CA GLN A 347 15.92 -29.75 -21.03
C GLN A 347 17.30 -29.58 -21.68
N SER A 348 17.44 -28.65 -22.63
CA SER A 348 18.71 -28.38 -23.31
C SER A 348 19.80 -27.78 -22.41
N LYS A 349 19.42 -27.11 -21.30
CA LYS A 349 20.34 -26.43 -20.39
C LYS A 349 20.84 -27.33 -19.26
N GLU A 350 20.13 -28.40 -18.96
CA GLU A 350 20.37 -29.19 -17.76
C GLU A 350 21.28 -30.39 -18.09
N ASN A 351 22.57 -30.29 -17.71
CA ASN A 351 23.51 -31.43 -17.72
C ASN A 351 23.14 -32.52 -16.68
N ARG A 352 21.97 -32.44 -16.03
CA ARG A 352 21.55 -33.38 -14.98
C ARG A 352 20.69 -34.49 -15.59
N LYS A 353 21.06 -35.72 -15.27
CA LYS A 353 20.21 -36.90 -15.43
C LYS A 353 19.42 -37.09 -14.13
N PRO A 354 18.12 -37.38 -14.17
CA PRO A 354 17.29 -37.58 -15.36
C PRO A 354 16.80 -36.27 -16.01
N ILE A 355 16.65 -36.29 -17.34
CA ILE A 355 16.05 -35.18 -18.08
C ILE A 355 14.57 -35.05 -17.66
N PRO A 356 14.13 -33.88 -17.17
CA PRO A 356 12.77 -33.72 -16.67
C PRO A 356 11.75 -33.79 -17.79
N THR A 357 10.72 -34.61 -17.62
CA THR A 357 9.61 -34.79 -18.57
C THR A 357 8.58 -33.66 -18.53
N ARG A 358 8.58 -32.85 -17.47
CA ARG A 358 7.67 -31.71 -17.28
C ARG A 358 8.41 -30.55 -16.62
N LEU A 359 7.92 -29.33 -16.85
CA LEU A 359 8.39 -28.15 -16.13
C LEU A 359 8.02 -28.27 -14.64
N PRO A 360 8.90 -27.88 -13.71
CA PRO A 360 8.54 -27.78 -12.30
C PRO A 360 7.30 -26.89 -12.10
N PRO A 361 6.34 -27.27 -11.23
CA PRO A 361 5.11 -26.50 -11.03
C PRO A 361 5.34 -25.03 -10.62
N GLU A 362 6.40 -24.76 -9.85
CA GLU A 362 6.77 -23.43 -9.37
C GLU A 362 7.41 -22.54 -10.44
N THR A 363 7.64 -23.06 -11.65
CA THR A 363 8.23 -22.30 -12.74
C THR A 363 7.27 -21.17 -13.13
N PRO A 364 7.70 -19.89 -13.15
CA PRO A 364 6.85 -18.82 -13.64
C PRO A 364 6.47 -19.06 -15.09
N VAL A 365 5.21 -18.80 -15.47
CA VAL A 365 4.76 -18.93 -16.88
C VAL A 365 5.51 -17.93 -17.76
N PHE A 366 5.65 -16.69 -17.27
CA PHE A 366 6.27 -15.58 -17.98
C PHE A 366 7.35 -14.89 -17.16
N THR A 367 8.36 -14.36 -17.85
CA THR A 367 9.35 -13.43 -17.30
C THR A 367 8.83 -12.00 -17.46
N VAL A 368 7.92 -11.57 -16.58
CA VAL A 368 7.28 -10.25 -16.68
C VAL A 368 8.27 -9.12 -16.29
N PRO A 369 8.66 -8.21 -17.20
CA PRO A 369 9.64 -7.17 -16.89
C PRO A 369 9.12 -6.12 -15.90
N THR A 370 9.94 -5.69 -14.93
CA THR A 370 9.62 -4.57 -14.03
C THR A 370 9.26 -3.30 -14.81
N GLY A 371 9.95 -3.09 -15.95
CA GLY A 371 9.75 -1.99 -16.89
C GLY A 371 8.60 -2.18 -17.89
N LEU A 372 7.68 -3.14 -17.71
CA LEU A 372 6.62 -3.44 -18.68
C LEU A 372 5.83 -2.21 -19.13
N ARG A 373 5.60 -1.24 -18.24
CA ARG A 373 4.97 0.04 -18.58
C ARG A 373 5.73 0.79 -19.68
N LEU A 374 7.04 0.93 -19.52
CA LEU A 374 7.89 1.65 -20.48
C LEU A 374 8.06 0.87 -21.79
N ILE A 375 8.03 -0.46 -21.70
CA ILE A 375 8.03 -1.34 -22.88
C ILE A 375 6.74 -1.12 -23.68
N LEU A 376 5.59 -1.20 -23.03
CA LEU A 376 4.28 -0.96 -23.65
C LEU A 376 4.20 0.44 -24.27
N ASP A 377 4.66 1.48 -23.57
CA ASP A 377 4.65 2.86 -24.11
C ASP A 377 5.41 2.97 -25.44
N ARG A 378 6.51 2.23 -25.58
CA ARG A 378 7.29 2.19 -26.81
C ARG A 378 6.68 1.28 -27.87
N ASP A 379 6.04 0.19 -27.49
CA ASP A 379 5.31 -0.71 -28.40
C ASP A 379 4.09 0.01 -28.99
N LEU A 380 3.34 0.77 -28.20
CA LEU A 380 2.24 1.62 -28.67
C LEU A 380 2.73 2.65 -29.69
N ARG A 381 3.86 3.31 -29.42
CA ARG A 381 4.46 4.26 -30.36
C ARG A 381 4.84 3.60 -31.68
N ALA A 382 5.49 2.43 -31.62
CA ALA A 382 5.88 1.67 -32.81
C ALA A 382 4.66 1.14 -33.59
N ALA A 383 3.54 0.87 -32.92
CA ALA A 383 2.28 0.46 -33.53
C ALA A 383 1.43 1.62 -34.07
N GLY A 384 1.91 2.86 -33.98
CA GLY A 384 1.16 4.06 -34.36
C GLY A 384 -0.08 4.31 -33.49
N ILE A 385 -0.09 3.80 -32.25
CA ILE A 385 -1.22 3.91 -31.33
C ILE A 385 -0.98 5.09 -30.38
N PRO A 386 -1.82 6.13 -30.42
CA PRO A 386 -1.66 7.27 -29.53
C PRO A 386 -1.97 6.83 -28.09
N LYS A 387 -1.04 7.15 -27.18
CA LYS A 387 -1.16 6.81 -25.75
C LYS A 387 -2.35 7.52 -25.09
N ARG A 388 -2.66 8.73 -25.54
CA ARG A 388 -3.85 9.50 -25.14
C ARG A 388 -4.80 9.59 -26.33
N ASP A 389 -6.09 9.40 -26.09
CA ASP A 389 -7.12 9.71 -27.09
C ASP A 389 -7.51 11.20 -27.05
N ASP A 390 -8.40 11.56 -27.97
CA ASP A 390 -9.11 12.85 -28.06
C ASP A 390 -9.83 13.25 -26.74
N ARG A 391 -10.25 12.28 -25.93
CA ARG A 391 -10.87 12.50 -24.60
C ARG A 391 -9.84 12.67 -23.48
N GLY A 392 -8.54 12.69 -23.78
CA GLY A 392 -7.46 12.78 -22.82
C GLY A 392 -7.22 11.50 -21.99
N ARG A 393 -7.93 10.40 -22.28
CA ARG A 393 -7.83 9.11 -21.58
C ARG A 393 -6.60 8.34 -22.05
N THR A 394 -5.98 7.60 -21.13
CA THR A 394 -4.65 6.99 -21.33
C THR A 394 -4.70 5.48 -21.47
N ILE A 395 -3.80 4.92 -22.29
CA ILE A 395 -3.47 3.49 -22.28
C ILE A 395 -2.30 3.25 -21.31
N ASP A 396 -2.44 2.21 -20.50
CA ASP A 396 -1.37 1.62 -19.68
C ASP A 396 -1.55 0.12 -19.55
N VAL A 397 -0.67 -0.55 -18.79
CA VAL A 397 -0.77 -2.00 -18.58
C VAL A 397 -2.14 -2.39 -18.00
N HIS A 398 -2.71 -1.57 -17.11
CA HIS A 398 -4.02 -1.84 -16.52
C HIS A 398 -5.19 -1.52 -17.47
N ALA A 399 -4.97 -0.74 -18.53
CA ALA A 399 -5.95 -0.53 -19.59
C ALA A 399 -6.20 -1.80 -20.41
N MET A 400 -5.28 -2.78 -20.41
CA MET A 400 -5.56 -4.11 -21.00
C MET A 400 -6.71 -4.81 -20.27
N ARG A 401 -6.78 -4.65 -18.95
CA ARG A 401 -7.91 -5.15 -18.14
C ARG A 401 -9.20 -4.38 -18.42
N THR A 402 -9.12 -3.06 -18.62
CA THR A 402 -10.27 -2.25 -19.10
C THR A 402 -10.73 -2.72 -20.48
N THR A 403 -9.80 -3.08 -21.35
CA THR A 403 -10.10 -3.61 -22.69
C THR A 403 -10.84 -4.93 -22.61
N PHE A 404 -10.37 -5.87 -21.77
CA PHE A 404 -11.08 -7.13 -21.51
C PHE A 404 -12.54 -6.92 -21.07
N GLY A 405 -12.76 -6.07 -20.05
CA GLY A 405 -14.12 -5.76 -19.57
C GLY A 405 -15.01 -5.09 -20.63
N THR A 406 -14.42 -4.24 -21.46
CA THR A 406 -15.11 -3.58 -22.57
C THR A 406 -15.47 -4.57 -23.68
N LEU A 407 -14.57 -5.50 -24.02
CA LEU A 407 -14.84 -6.55 -25.01
C LEU A 407 -15.96 -7.49 -24.55
N LEU A 408 -16.00 -7.87 -23.27
CA LEU A 408 -17.11 -8.65 -22.70
C LEU A 408 -18.44 -7.90 -22.82
N SER A 409 -18.44 -6.60 -22.47
CA SER A 409 -19.65 -5.76 -22.56
C SER A 409 -20.13 -5.61 -24.01
N ARG A 410 -19.20 -5.37 -24.94
CA ARG A 410 -19.49 -5.25 -26.38
C ARG A 410 -20.01 -6.57 -26.97
N ALA A 411 -19.54 -7.71 -26.48
CA ALA A 411 -20.04 -9.03 -26.86
C ALA A 411 -21.41 -9.37 -26.26
N GLY A 412 -22.04 -8.45 -25.51
CA GLY A 412 -23.36 -8.66 -24.92
C GLY A 412 -23.35 -9.59 -23.70
N VAL A 413 -22.19 -9.84 -23.09
CA VAL A 413 -22.10 -10.67 -21.88
C VAL A 413 -22.86 -10.01 -20.73
N ALA A 414 -23.72 -10.77 -20.06
CA ALA A 414 -24.52 -10.28 -18.94
C ALA A 414 -23.62 -9.64 -17.84
N PRO A 415 -24.01 -8.50 -17.24
CA PRO A 415 -23.16 -7.76 -16.30
C PRO A 415 -22.63 -8.59 -15.12
N ARG A 416 -23.44 -9.52 -14.58
CA ARG A 416 -23.03 -10.39 -13.48
C ARG A 416 -21.95 -11.39 -13.91
N THR A 417 -22.06 -11.94 -15.12
CA THR A 417 -21.06 -12.82 -15.73
C THR A 417 -19.78 -12.06 -16.03
N ALA A 418 -19.88 -10.84 -16.57
CA ALA A 418 -18.73 -9.97 -16.77
C ALA A 418 -18.06 -9.59 -15.43
N GLN A 419 -18.83 -9.31 -14.37
CA GLN A 419 -18.30 -9.07 -13.02
C GLN A 419 -17.54 -10.29 -12.48
N ALA A 420 -18.06 -11.50 -12.69
CA ALA A 420 -17.40 -12.74 -12.28
C ALA A 420 -16.11 -12.97 -13.05
N ALA A 421 -16.13 -12.86 -14.39
CA ALA A 421 -14.93 -12.96 -15.23
C ALA A 421 -13.87 -11.90 -14.85
N MET A 422 -14.33 -10.71 -14.49
CA MET A 422 -13.45 -9.64 -14.03
C MET A 422 -12.99 -9.81 -12.59
N ARG A 423 -13.66 -10.60 -11.74
CA ARG A 423 -13.39 -10.71 -10.31
C ARG A 423 -13.49 -9.37 -9.59
N HIS A 424 -14.58 -8.64 -9.86
CA HIS A 424 -14.90 -7.40 -9.15
C HIS A 424 -15.82 -7.67 -7.96
N SER A 425 -15.47 -7.10 -6.80
CA SER A 425 -16.27 -7.19 -5.58
C SER A 425 -17.62 -6.47 -5.68
N ASP A 426 -17.69 -5.38 -6.45
CA ASP A 426 -18.88 -4.58 -6.66
C ASP A 426 -19.16 -4.44 -8.16
N LEU A 427 -20.42 -4.59 -8.54
CA LEU A 427 -20.91 -4.42 -9.91
C LEU A 427 -20.67 -3.01 -10.44
N LYS A 428 -20.67 -1.98 -9.58
CA LYS A 428 -20.37 -0.58 -9.97
C LYS A 428 -18.99 -0.45 -10.61
N LEU A 429 -18.02 -1.26 -10.19
CA LEU A 429 -16.69 -1.28 -10.81
C LEU A 429 -16.77 -1.75 -12.26
N THR A 430 -17.47 -2.87 -12.50
CA THR A 430 -17.63 -3.44 -13.85
C THR A 430 -18.31 -2.44 -14.78
N MET A 431 -19.44 -1.87 -14.35
CA MET A 431 -20.26 -1.01 -15.22
C MET A 431 -19.69 0.41 -15.42
N GLY A 432 -19.04 0.99 -14.40
CA GLY A 432 -18.60 2.39 -14.45
C GLY A 432 -17.12 2.60 -14.77
N VAL A 433 -16.24 1.68 -14.35
CA VAL A 433 -14.77 1.89 -14.42
C VAL A 433 -14.13 1.05 -15.52
N TYR A 434 -14.67 -0.13 -15.82
CA TYR A 434 -14.04 -1.12 -16.70
C TYR A 434 -14.72 -1.31 -18.06
N THR A 435 -15.79 -0.58 -18.35
CA THR A 435 -16.42 -0.53 -19.66
C THR A 435 -16.21 0.85 -20.27
N ASP A 436 -15.50 0.93 -21.40
CA ASP A 436 -15.37 2.18 -22.16
C ASP A 436 -16.60 2.39 -23.06
N PRO A 437 -17.45 3.41 -22.79
CA PRO A 437 -18.68 3.60 -23.54
C PRO A 437 -18.47 3.84 -25.04
N ARG A 438 -17.29 4.30 -25.47
CA ARG A 438 -17.00 4.58 -26.89
C ARG A 438 -16.98 3.32 -27.76
N LEU A 439 -16.70 2.16 -27.16
CA LEU A 439 -16.69 0.89 -27.89
C LEU A 439 -18.03 0.16 -27.82
N LEU A 440 -19.03 0.73 -27.16
CA LEU A 440 -20.39 0.18 -27.12
C LEU A 440 -21.19 0.72 -28.30
N ASP A 441 -22.08 -0.12 -28.84
CA ASP A 441 -23.03 0.29 -29.87
C ASP A 441 -24.24 1.01 -29.26
N VAL A 442 -23.98 2.21 -28.71
CA VAL A 442 -25.03 3.05 -28.11
C VAL A 442 -26.04 3.49 -29.18
N ARG A 443 -25.58 3.80 -30.40
CA ARG A 443 -26.48 4.19 -31.49
C ARG A 443 -27.41 3.05 -31.85
N GLY A 444 -26.91 1.84 -32.10
CA GLY A 444 -27.75 0.68 -32.40
C GLY A 444 -28.70 0.32 -31.26
N ALA A 445 -28.35 0.60 -30.00
CA ALA A 445 -29.28 0.48 -28.87
C ALA A 445 -30.41 1.52 -28.92
N VAL A 446 -30.10 2.78 -29.28
CA VAL A 446 -31.10 3.85 -29.45
C VAL A 446 -32.01 3.61 -30.65
N GLU A 447 -31.49 3.05 -31.75
CA GLU A 447 -32.28 2.72 -32.95
C GLU A 447 -33.28 1.57 -32.74
N LYS A 448 -33.14 0.81 -31.66
CA LYS A 448 -34.14 -0.21 -31.27
C LYS A 448 -35.36 0.39 -30.58
N LEU A 449 -35.33 1.67 -30.24
CA LEU A 449 -36.49 2.36 -29.65
C LEU A 449 -37.60 2.51 -30.70
N PRO A 450 -38.88 2.51 -30.28
CA PRO A 450 -39.99 2.64 -31.22
C PRO A 450 -39.97 4.00 -31.92
N THR A 451 -40.35 4.02 -33.19
CA THR A 451 -40.60 5.27 -33.91
C THR A 451 -41.82 5.96 -33.31
N LEU A 452 -41.68 7.21 -32.89
CA LEU A 452 -42.77 8.03 -32.35
C LEU A 452 -43.11 9.12 -33.37
N PRO A 453 -43.94 8.83 -34.40
CA PRO A 453 -44.32 9.84 -35.38
C PRO A 453 -45.11 10.95 -34.69
N LEU A 454 -44.69 12.20 -34.91
CA LEU A 454 -45.50 13.35 -34.56
C LEU A 454 -46.58 13.54 -35.62
N PRO A 455 -47.80 13.98 -35.26
CA PRO A 455 -48.79 14.37 -36.23
C PRO A 455 -48.18 15.50 -37.07
N SER A 456 -47.82 15.20 -38.31
CA SER A 456 -47.49 16.23 -39.27
C SER A 456 -48.75 17.06 -39.48
N ASP A 457 -48.63 18.37 -39.39
CA ASP A 457 -49.69 19.34 -39.70
C ASP A 457 -49.94 19.37 -41.22
N ARG A 458 -50.33 18.21 -41.77
CA ARG A 458 -50.87 18.04 -43.12
C ARG A 458 -52.31 17.64 -42.95
N THR A 459 -53.11 18.68 -42.75
CA THR A 459 -54.55 18.67 -42.94
C THR A 459 -54.86 18.21 -44.36
N SER A 460 -55.24 16.94 -44.50
CA SER A 460 -56.13 16.49 -45.56
C SER A 460 -57.23 15.69 -44.86
N PRO A 461 -58.49 16.15 -44.86
CA PRO A 461 -59.56 15.40 -44.22
C PRO A 461 -59.80 14.09 -44.99
N PRO A 462 -60.14 12.98 -44.32
CA PRO A 462 -60.52 11.76 -45.00
C PRO A 462 -61.87 11.99 -45.71
N SER A 463 -61.86 11.90 -47.04
CA SER A 463 -63.08 11.70 -47.82
C SER A 463 -63.71 10.38 -47.37
N GLY A 464 -64.96 10.45 -46.96
CA GLY A 464 -65.65 9.38 -46.28
C GLY A 464 -65.79 8.10 -47.08
N SER A 465 -65.98 7.00 -46.37
CA SER A 465 -66.77 5.87 -46.84
C SER A 465 -67.49 5.22 -45.66
N PRO A 466 -68.71 4.69 -45.89
CA PRO A 466 -69.67 4.45 -44.84
C PRO A 466 -69.48 3.09 -44.17
N LEU A 467 -69.90 3.04 -42.91
CA LEU A 467 -70.06 1.85 -42.07
C LEU A 467 -70.82 0.72 -42.78
N PRO A 468 -70.46 -0.54 -42.51
CA PRO A 468 -71.42 -1.62 -42.39
C PRO A 468 -71.67 -1.92 -40.91
N SER A 469 -72.91 -1.68 -40.50
CA SER A 469 -73.59 -2.31 -39.36
C SER A 469 -73.60 -3.83 -39.51
N GLU A 470 -73.39 -4.58 -38.41
CA GLU A 470 -74.03 -5.87 -38.06
C GLU A 470 -73.48 -6.36 -36.68
N PRO A 471 -74.19 -7.26 -35.96
CA PRO A 471 -74.66 -6.98 -34.60
C PRO A 471 -73.97 -7.75 -33.45
N LEU A 472 -74.32 -7.35 -32.22
CA LEU A 472 -73.94 -7.91 -30.93
C LEU A 472 -74.25 -9.41 -30.76
N GLY A 473 -73.34 -10.12 -30.09
CA GLY A 473 -73.60 -11.40 -29.43
C GLY A 473 -72.50 -11.80 -28.44
N GLY A 474 -72.79 -11.63 -27.13
CA GLY A 474 -72.23 -12.21 -25.87
C GLY A 474 -70.75 -12.62 -25.77
N ASN A 475 -70.03 -12.49 -24.65
CA ASN A 475 -70.34 -12.21 -23.26
C ASN A 475 -69.01 -11.87 -22.53
N PRO A 476 -69.02 -11.51 -21.23
CA PRO A 476 -68.08 -10.57 -20.63
C PRO A 476 -66.90 -11.24 -19.90
N SER A 477 -65.75 -10.58 -19.88
CA SER A 477 -64.94 -10.41 -18.66
C SER A 477 -63.79 -9.45 -18.94
N SER A 478 -63.75 -8.33 -18.24
CA SER A 478 -62.55 -7.89 -17.52
C SER A 478 -62.88 -6.59 -16.81
N VAL A 479 -62.86 -6.70 -15.49
CA VAL A 479 -63.04 -5.66 -14.50
C VAL A 479 -61.79 -4.78 -14.52
N ALA A 480 -61.94 -3.48 -14.79
CA ALA A 480 -60.93 -2.49 -14.47
C ALA A 480 -61.59 -1.38 -13.63
N PRO A 481 -61.11 -1.12 -12.40
CA PRO A 481 -61.73 -0.13 -11.53
C PRO A 481 -61.31 1.29 -11.95
N ALA A 482 -62.29 2.19 -11.94
CA ALA A 482 -62.06 3.63 -12.04
C ALA A 482 -61.42 4.13 -10.75
N VAL A 483 -60.13 4.48 -10.80
CA VAL A 483 -59.48 5.29 -9.77
C VAL A 483 -59.08 6.61 -10.42
N ALA A 484 -59.90 7.63 -10.16
CA ALA A 484 -59.61 9.00 -10.51
C ALA A 484 -58.36 9.50 -9.77
N PRO A 485 -57.46 10.26 -10.41
CA PRO A 485 -56.36 10.92 -9.72
C PRO A 485 -56.89 12.11 -8.91
N THR A 486 -56.55 12.15 -7.62
CA THR A 486 -56.79 13.30 -6.73
C THR A 486 -55.99 14.53 -7.19
N PRO A 487 -56.52 15.75 -7.02
CA PRO A 487 -55.83 16.97 -7.43
C PRO A 487 -54.62 17.26 -6.54
N PHE A 488 -53.47 17.42 -7.19
CA PHE A 488 -52.18 17.76 -6.58
C PHE A 488 -52.21 19.19 -6.00
N ILE A 489 -51.91 19.31 -4.70
CA ILE A 489 -51.79 20.59 -3.98
C ILE A 489 -50.46 21.26 -4.37
N ARG A 490 -50.55 22.50 -4.85
CA ARG A 490 -49.43 23.32 -5.32
C ARG A 490 -48.68 23.90 -4.11
N GLY A 491 -47.52 23.33 -3.77
CA GLY A 491 -46.58 23.85 -2.77
C GLY A 491 -45.27 24.30 -3.41
N GLN A 492 -44.83 25.52 -3.09
CA GLN A 492 -43.72 26.27 -3.67
C GLN A 492 -42.37 25.52 -3.66
N PHE A 493 -41.75 25.40 -4.84
CA PHE A 493 -40.29 25.45 -4.99
C PHE A 493 -39.97 26.40 -6.15
N GLY A 494 -39.75 27.67 -5.82
CA GLY A 494 -39.15 28.63 -6.73
C GLY A 494 -37.66 28.32 -6.85
N SER A 495 -37.26 27.70 -7.97
CA SER A 495 -35.87 27.69 -8.41
C SER A 495 -35.63 28.97 -9.22
N PHE A 496 -34.87 29.91 -8.66
CA PHE A 496 -34.40 31.07 -9.40
C PHE A 496 -33.32 30.62 -10.39
N CYS A 497 -33.58 30.87 -11.68
CA CYS A 497 -32.60 30.74 -12.76
C CYS A 497 -32.17 32.15 -13.20
N GLY A 498 -30.85 32.33 -13.38
CA GLY A 498 -30.29 33.25 -14.36
C GLY A 498 -29.66 34.53 -13.80
N SER A 499 -28.33 34.51 -13.59
CA SER A 499 -27.51 35.66 -13.99
C SER A 499 -26.63 35.21 -15.15
N GLN A 500 -26.88 35.79 -16.33
CA GLN A 500 -26.03 35.65 -17.50
C GLN A 500 -24.72 36.41 -17.21
N ARG A 501 -23.58 35.75 -17.41
CA ARG A 501 -22.29 36.42 -17.58
C ARG A 501 -21.92 36.31 -19.06
N GLU A 502 -21.76 37.47 -19.67
CA GLU A 502 -21.25 37.63 -21.03
C GLU A 502 -19.90 36.94 -21.21
N VAL A 503 -19.77 36.28 -22.35
CA VAL A 503 -18.55 35.64 -22.84
C VAL A 503 -17.66 36.74 -23.42
N LEU A 504 -16.49 36.95 -22.81
CA LEU A 504 -15.38 37.69 -23.42
C LEU A 504 -14.37 36.67 -23.96
N GLU A 505 -14.11 36.77 -25.27
CA GLU A 505 -13.08 36.02 -26.01
C GLU A 505 -11.69 36.24 -25.39
N PRO A 506 -10.83 35.21 -25.26
CA PRO A 506 -9.47 35.38 -24.78
C PRO A 506 -8.49 35.66 -25.93
N GLU A 507 -7.85 36.83 -25.88
CA GLU A 507 -6.63 37.15 -26.63
C GLU A 507 -5.46 36.23 -26.21
N GLU A 508 -4.68 35.84 -27.21
CA GLU A 508 -3.46 35.04 -27.10
C GLU A 508 -2.37 35.77 -26.31
N LEU A 509 -1.83 35.12 -25.28
CA LEU A 509 -0.56 35.52 -24.68
C LEU A 509 0.29 34.29 -24.38
N GLU A 510 1.25 34.04 -25.25
CA GLU A 510 2.33 33.08 -25.05
C GLU A 510 3.21 33.52 -23.86
N LYS A 511 3.34 32.65 -22.85
CA LYS A 511 4.43 32.72 -21.88
C LYS A 511 5.06 31.34 -21.71
N GLU A 512 6.28 31.22 -22.17
CA GLU A 512 7.20 30.14 -21.83
C GLU A 512 7.39 30.07 -20.31
N ILE A 513 7.06 28.92 -19.71
CA ILE A 513 7.51 28.58 -18.36
C ILE A 513 8.24 27.24 -18.43
N ALA A 514 9.55 27.31 -18.19
CA ALA A 514 10.44 26.17 -18.04
C ALA A 514 10.06 25.36 -16.79
N VAL A 515 9.69 24.09 -16.97
CA VAL A 515 9.37 23.17 -15.87
C VAL A 515 10.57 22.27 -15.59
N THR A 516 11.24 22.54 -14.48
CA THR A 516 12.27 21.69 -13.88
C THR A 516 11.62 20.46 -13.25
N SER A 517 12.11 19.28 -13.59
CA SER A 517 11.56 17.99 -13.18
C SER A 517 11.97 17.58 -11.75
N CYS A 518 11.01 17.45 -10.84
CA CYS A 518 11.14 16.59 -9.66
C CYS A 518 10.04 15.51 -9.72
N GLY A 519 10.47 14.28 -9.97
CA GLY A 519 9.58 13.14 -10.14
C GLY A 519 9.45 12.32 -8.87
N ASP A 520 8.22 12.05 -8.44
CA ASP A 520 7.92 10.89 -7.60
C ASP A 520 6.50 10.38 -7.87
N ASN A 521 6.38 9.55 -8.93
CA ASN A 521 5.12 8.94 -9.35
C ASN A 521 5.01 7.50 -8.83
N LYS A 522 4.55 7.34 -7.58
CA LYS A 522 4.01 6.07 -7.06
C LYS A 522 2.70 6.33 -6.32
N ASN A 523 1.57 6.12 -7.00
CA ASN A 523 0.25 6.15 -6.35
C ASN A 523 0.11 4.98 -5.36
N PRO A 524 -0.27 5.24 -4.10
CA PRO A 524 -0.48 4.19 -3.10
C PRO A 524 -1.78 3.40 -3.35
N PRO A 525 -1.84 2.12 -2.92
CA PRO A 525 -3.04 1.29 -3.05
C PRO A 525 -4.15 1.73 -2.08
N VAL A 526 -5.40 1.39 -2.45
CA VAL A 526 -6.63 1.68 -1.69
C VAL A 526 -6.59 0.99 -0.32
N THR A 527 -6.69 1.75 0.76
CA THR A 527 -6.69 1.28 2.15
C THR A 527 -8.11 1.11 2.67
N LEU A 528 -8.45 -0.10 3.14
CA LEU A 528 -9.61 -0.35 4.03
C LEU A 528 -9.12 -0.21 5.47
N GLY A 529 -9.79 0.62 6.27
CA GLY A 529 -9.57 0.69 7.70
C GLY A 529 -10.12 -0.55 8.38
N VAL A 530 -9.23 -1.35 8.98
CA VAL A 530 -9.62 -2.41 9.92
C VAL A 530 -9.40 -1.85 11.32
N THR A 531 -10.49 -1.62 12.04
CA THR A 531 -10.47 -1.35 13.48
C THR A 531 -11.71 -2.01 14.06
N ARG A 532 -11.52 -3.04 14.88
CA ARG A 532 -12.60 -3.84 15.47
C ARG A 532 -12.73 -3.50 16.96
N GLY A 533 -13.96 -3.14 17.38
CA GLY A 533 -14.45 -2.99 18.77
C GLY A 533 -14.59 -1.53 19.22
N GLN A 534 -15.73 -0.98 19.67
CA GLN A 534 -17.00 -1.53 20.19
C GLN A 534 -18.21 -0.59 19.95
N ARG A 535 -19.40 -1.16 20.21
CA ARG A 535 -20.81 -0.84 19.89
C ARG A 535 -21.43 0.47 20.41
N PHE A 536 -22.28 1.08 19.57
CA PHE A 536 -23.66 1.54 19.86
C PHE A 536 -24.53 1.31 18.60
N GLY A 537 -25.78 0.82 18.72
CA GLY A 537 -26.71 0.56 17.60
C GLY A 537 -28.00 1.40 17.70
N PRO A 538 -29.08 1.12 16.95
CA PRO A 538 -29.22 0.34 15.71
C PRO A 538 -29.94 1.14 14.58
N ALA A 539 -29.58 0.90 13.31
CA ALA A 539 -30.50 1.09 12.18
C ALA A 539 -30.03 0.28 10.96
N GLY A 540 -30.78 -0.76 10.62
CA GLY A 540 -31.01 -1.20 9.24
C GLY A 540 -29.93 -2.04 8.54
N PHE A 541 -30.08 -3.35 8.70
CA PHE A 541 -29.62 -4.46 7.84
C PHE A 541 -28.21 -5.06 8.03
N GLU A 542 -28.25 -6.39 8.16
CA GLU A 542 -27.33 -7.34 8.79
C GLU A 542 -26.34 -8.04 7.81
N PRO A 543 -25.38 -8.86 8.30
CA PRO A 543 -24.01 -8.99 7.76
C PRO A 543 -23.68 -10.35 7.11
N THR A 544 -22.47 -10.50 6.53
CA THR A 544 -21.83 -11.83 6.39
C THR A 544 -20.29 -11.77 6.56
N THR A 545 -19.89 -12.09 7.78
CA THR A 545 -18.69 -12.77 8.33
C THR A 545 -17.35 -12.87 7.58
N SER A 546 -16.31 -12.44 8.30
CA SER A 546 -14.92 -12.90 8.29
C SER A 546 -14.74 -14.26 8.99
N CYS A 547 -13.90 -15.17 8.49
CA CYS A 547 -13.17 -16.16 9.30
C CYS A 547 -11.87 -16.63 8.58
N THR A 548 -10.77 -16.67 9.33
CA THR A 548 -9.47 -17.27 9.02
C THR A 548 -9.50 -18.80 9.23
N PRO A 549 -8.65 -19.59 8.56
CA PRO A 549 -8.52 -21.02 8.85
C PRO A 549 -7.66 -21.26 10.11
N SER A 550 -8.20 -22.02 11.04
CA SER A 550 -7.49 -22.66 12.15
C SER A 550 -6.80 -23.93 11.64
N GLN A 551 -5.47 -24.03 11.75
CA GLN A 551 -4.78 -25.32 11.62
C GLN A 551 -4.64 -25.98 13.00
N ARG A 552 -5.38 -27.07 13.21
CA ARG A 552 -5.02 -28.15 14.13
C ARG A 552 -4.97 -29.45 13.34
N LEU A 553 -3.81 -30.08 13.31
CA LEU A 553 -3.66 -31.53 13.26
C LEU A 553 -2.42 -31.88 14.09
N GLN A 554 -2.67 -32.44 15.28
CA GLN A 554 -1.69 -33.15 16.07
C GLN A 554 -1.47 -34.52 15.43
N ALA A 555 -0.22 -34.88 15.17
CA ALA A 555 0.22 -36.27 15.13
C ALA A 555 1.24 -36.44 16.26
N GLN A 556 0.85 -37.24 17.25
CA GLN A 556 1.72 -37.71 18.33
C GLN A 556 2.87 -38.54 17.74
N LYS A 557 4.10 -38.19 18.10
CA LYS A 557 5.17 -39.17 18.33
C LYS A 557 6.03 -38.70 19.50
N SER A 558 5.87 -39.39 20.61
CA SER A 558 6.77 -39.38 21.76
C SER A 558 8.19 -39.69 21.33
N GLN A 559 9.17 -38.91 21.79
CA GLN A 559 10.43 -39.45 22.28
C GLN A 559 11.12 -38.47 23.24
N ARG A 560 11.60 -39.07 24.33
CA ARG A 560 12.25 -38.49 25.51
C ARG A 560 13.67 -37.98 25.20
N LEU A 561 14.23 -37.27 26.21
CA LEU A 561 15.67 -37.18 26.56
C LEU A 561 16.47 -36.27 25.60
N THR A 562 17.22 -35.24 25.99
CA THR A 562 18.15 -35.12 27.12
C THR A 562 18.66 -33.67 27.18
N VAL A 563 18.95 -33.18 28.38
CA VAL A 563 19.72 -31.96 28.66
C VAL A 563 21.17 -32.14 28.22
N SER A 564 21.74 -31.21 27.43
CA SER A 564 23.19 -31.04 27.42
C SER A 564 23.61 -29.61 27.11
N ARG A 565 24.49 -29.11 27.99
CA ARG A 565 25.35 -27.94 27.89
C ARG A 565 26.08 -27.87 26.54
N LEU A 566 26.38 -26.64 26.10
CA LEU A 566 27.75 -26.26 25.73
C LEU A 566 27.91 -24.73 25.71
N MET A 567 29.02 -24.31 26.32
CA MET A 567 29.57 -22.95 26.37
C MET A 567 30.34 -22.60 25.09
N ASN A 568 30.63 -21.30 24.94
CA ASN A 568 31.69 -20.66 24.12
C ASN A 568 31.36 -20.54 22.61
N SER A 569 31.65 -19.46 21.88
CA SER A 569 32.62 -18.36 22.06
C SER A 569 32.38 -17.26 21.01
N ARG A 570 32.60 -16.00 21.41
CA ARG A 570 33.40 -14.96 20.71
C ARG A 570 33.56 -15.08 19.18
N LEU A 571 33.12 -14.07 18.42
CA LEU A 571 33.93 -12.92 17.97
C LEU A 571 33.23 -12.13 16.85
N TYR A 572 33.16 -10.82 17.10
CA TYR A 572 32.81 -9.75 16.18
C TYR A 572 34.06 -9.44 15.35
N ILE A 573 33.95 -9.38 14.02
CA ILE A 573 35.00 -8.83 13.15
C ILE A 573 34.33 -7.94 12.09
N ASP A 574 34.64 -6.65 12.19
CA ASP A 574 34.46 -5.62 11.16
C ASP A 574 35.31 -5.94 9.93
N TYR A 575 34.79 -5.63 8.74
CA TYR A 575 35.60 -5.48 7.52
C TYR A 575 35.17 -4.21 6.77
N THR A 576 35.99 -3.17 6.91
CA THR A 576 36.05 -2.00 6.03
C THR A 576 37.04 -2.22 4.88
N ASP A 577 36.61 -1.78 3.69
CA ASP A 577 37.38 -1.26 2.56
C ASP A 577 38.58 -2.03 1.98
N PHE A 578 38.46 -2.43 0.69
CA PHE A 578 39.44 -2.04 -0.33
C PHE A 578 38.94 -2.21 -1.79
N SER A 579 39.14 -1.12 -2.57
CA SER A 579 39.56 -1.09 -3.99
C SER A 579 38.54 -1.23 -5.14
N ARG A 580 38.34 -0.13 -5.89
CA ARG A 580 39.04 0.15 -7.17
C ARG A 580 38.37 1.33 -7.92
N LYS A 581 39.04 2.49 -7.97
CA LYS A 581 38.84 3.52 -9.01
C LYS A 581 40.13 3.65 -9.81
N ARG A 582 40.02 3.49 -11.14
CA ARG A 582 41.10 3.72 -12.11
C ARG A 582 41.19 5.21 -12.45
N GLY A 583 42.42 5.69 -12.57
CA GLY A 583 42.79 7.10 -12.69
C GLY A 583 42.75 7.69 -14.09
N GLN A 584 42.97 9.01 -14.09
CA GLN A 584 43.26 9.90 -15.20
C GLN A 584 44.52 10.68 -14.79
N PHE A 585 45.54 10.69 -15.65
CA PHE A 585 46.74 11.53 -15.53
C PHE A 585 46.90 12.32 -16.84
N PRO A 586 47.28 13.60 -16.81
CA PRO A 586 48.25 14.20 -17.72
C PRO A 586 49.61 14.28 -16.99
N GLY A 587 50.81 14.31 -17.56
CA GLY A 587 51.36 14.57 -18.89
C GLY A 587 52.75 15.21 -18.66
N ILE A 588 53.68 15.08 -19.63
CA ILE A 588 55.00 15.77 -19.77
C ILE A 588 56.23 15.06 -19.13
N PRO A 589 57.43 15.00 -19.77
CA PRO A 589 57.76 14.67 -21.17
C PRO A 589 58.90 13.60 -21.27
N GLN A 590 59.12 13.10 -22.49
CA GLN A 590 60.12 12.09 -22.82
C GLN A 590 61.56 12.62 -22.88
N ARG A 591 62.51 11.81 -22.41
CA ARG A 591 63.93 11.86 -22.78
C ARG A 591 64.31 10.57 -23.50
N ASN A 592 64.99 10.77 -24.62
CA ASN A 592 65.58 9.80 -25.55
C ASN A 592 66.48 8.76 -24.87
N LEU A 593 66.54 7.54 -25.43
CA LEU A 593 67.76 6.93 -26.02
C LEU A 593 67.57 5.44 -26.41
N THR A 594 67.66 5.21 -27.72
CA THR A 594 68.38 4.13 -28.45
C THR A 594 68.25 2.64 -28.01
N VAL A 595 67.66 1.81 -28.88
CA VAL A 595 68.33 0.88 -29.86
C VAL A 595 68.90 -0.38 -29.21
N SER A 596 68.19 -1.51 -29.39
CA SER A 596 68.62 -2.71 -30.16
C SER A 596 67.48 -3.73 -30.16
#